data_AF-A0AAD7TVN1-F1
#
_entry.id   AF-A0AAD7TVN1-F1
#
_cell.length_a   1.000
_cell.length_b   1.000
_cell.length_c   1.000
_cell.angle_alpha   90.00
_cell.angle_beta   90.00
_cell.angle_gamma   90.00
#
_symmetry.space_group_name_H-M   'P 1'
#
loop_
_entity.id
_entity.type
_entity.pdbx_description
1 polymer ?
#
loop_
_entity_poly.entity_id
_entity_poly.type
_entity_poly.pdbx_seq_one_letter_code
_entity_poly.pdbx_strand_id
1 'polypeptide(L)'
;MNLLWRTHFDCDHAEFSSTTNGGGGNGRAGETWQVAKVSVCNITENHRWLVVTIPAESTPVIWRAIKDDWLVMCDEAALTMSMRTANIDLRTTTVHKIRFASRKEYWSFVANVTYARVRAYDGGWPNIEQLNLAGQGSRA
;
A
#
# COMPACT_ATOMS: atom_id res chain seq x y z
N MET A 1 -16.32 20.57 -2.82
CA MET A 1 -15.34 20.68 -1.71
C MET A 1 -13.96 20.40 -2.28
N ASN A 2 -13.00 21.31 -2.10
CA ASN A 2 -11.62 21.07 -2.50
C ASN A 2 -11.03 19.98 -1.60
N LEU A 3 -10.93 18.76 -2.12
CA LEU A 3 -10.16 17.69 -1.50
C LEU A 3 -8.68 18.08 -1.58
N LEU A 4 -8.21 18.81 -0.57
CA LEU A 4 -6.78 19.04 -0.38
C LEU A 4 -6.12 17.68 -0.15
N TRP A 5 -5.24 17.29 -1.06
CA TRP A 5 -4.40 16.10 -0.95
C TRP A 5 -3.59 16.22 0.32
N ARG A 6 -3.99 15.49 1.37
CA ARG A 6 -3.32 15.53 2.67
C ARG A 6 -2.38 14.34 2.80
N THR A 7 -1.09 14.62 2.85
CA THR A 7 -0.07 13.64 3.22
C THR A 7 -0.03 13.47 4.74
N HIS A 8 -0.14 12.23 5.22
CA HIS A 8 -0.11 11.86 6.65
C HIS A 8 1.23 11.24 7.04
N PHE A 9 1.94 10.68 6.08
CA PHE A 9 3.29 10.14 6.23
C PHE A 9 4.06 10.37 4.94
N ASP A 10 5.32 10.76 5.06
CA ASP A 10 6.26 10.85 3.95
C ASP A 10 7.64 10.40 4.43
N CYS A 11 8.30 9.58 3.63
CA CYS A 11 9.66 9.12 3.86
C CYS A 11 10.39 9.11 2.51
N ASP A 12 11.37 9.98 2.38
CA ASP A 12 12.15 10.15 1.14
C ASP A 12 13.20 9.06 0.93
N HIS A 13 13.52 8.30 1.98
CA HIS A 13 14.60 7.32 1.96
C HIS A 13 14.20 5.99 2.62
N ALA A 14 13.32 5.26 1.94
CA ALA A 14 13.04 3.86 2.22
C ALA A 14 13.70 2.96 1.17
N GLU A 15 13.83 1.68 1.45
CA GLU A 15 14.16 0.68 0.43
C GLU A 15 12.90 -0.12 0.07
N PHE A 16 12.77 -0.48 -1.19
CA PHE A 16 11.66 -1.25 -1.71
C PHE A 16 12.14 -2.49 -2.45
N SER A 17 11.43 -3.60 -2.26
CA SER A 17 11.63 -4.82 -3.04
C SER A 17 10.29 -5.40 -3.50
N SER A 18 10.27 -5.97 -4.70
CA SER A 18 9.11 -6.63 -5.28
C SER A 18 9.51 -7.98 -5.86
N THR A 19 8.98 -9.05 -5.28
CA THR A 19 9.28 -10.42 -5.71
C THR A 19 7.99 -11.12 -6.12
N THR A 20 7.94 -11.63 -7.34
CA THR A 20 6.83 -12.46 -7.82
C THR A 20 7.16 -13.92 -7.58
N ASN A 21 6.48 -14.56 -6.63
CA ASN A 21 6.62 -15.98 -6.39
C ASN A 21 5.76 -16.73 -7.43
N GLY A 22 6.40 -17.42 -8.37
CA GLY A 22 5.76 -18.39 -9.26
C GLY A 22 5.81 -19.79 -8.66
N GLY A 23 4.69 -20.52 -8.70
CA GLY A 23 4.62 -21.91 -8.25
C GLY A 23 5.57 -22.81 -9.05
N GLY A 24 6.59 -23.36 -8.37
CA GLY A 24 7.48 -24.37 -8.93
C GLY A 24 8.90 -23.87 -9.18
N GLY A 25 9.72 -23.88 -8.13
CA GLY A 25 11.15 -23.66 -8.24
C GLY A 25 11.74 -23.17 -6.93
N ASN A 26 12.66 -23.94 -6.35
CA ASN A 26 13.52 -23.54 -5.22
C ASN A 26 14.53 -22.44 -5.65
N GLY A 27 14.04 -21.36 -6.25
CA GLY A 27 14.80 -20.16 -6.51
C GLY A 27 14.48 -19.17 -5.41
N ARG A 28 15.34 -19.08 -4.38
CA ARG A 28 15.54 -17.81 -3.67
C ARG A 28 16.11 -16.82 -4.69
N ALA A 29 15.29 -16.32 -5.60
CA ALA A 29 15.69 -15.24 -6.48
C ALA A 29 16.04 -14.07 -5.56
N GLY A 30 17.26 -13.57 -5.68
CA GLY A 30 17.83 -12.57 -4.77
C GLY A 30 16.89 -11.39 -4.63
N GLU A 31 16.47 -11.13 -3.40
CA GLU A 31 15.68 -9.95 -3.07
C GLU A 31 16.49 -8.72 -3.47
N THR A 32 16.02 -7.99 -4.48
CA THR A 32 16.68 -6.78 -4.96
C THR A 32 16.00 -5.58 -4.31
N TRP A 33 16.77 -4.78 -3.60
CA TRP A 33 16.31 -3.58 -2.92
C TRP A 33 16.65 -2.34 -3.74
N GLN A 34 15.70 -1.42 -3.85
CA GLN A 34 15.85 -0.16 -4.54
C GLN A 34 15.45 0.99 -3.63
N VAL A 35 16.15 2.12 -3.71
CA VAL A 35 15.75 3.33 -2.99
C VAL A 35 14.39 3.79 -3.50
N ALA A 36 13.47 4.07 -2.58
CA ALA A 36 12.12 4.49 -2.87
C ALA A 36 11.66 5.58 -1.92
N LYS A 37 10.78 6.44 -2.43
CA LYS A 37 9.97 7.36 -1.64
C LYS A 37 8.66 6.69 -1.29
N VAL A 38 8.29 6.73 -0.01
CA VAL A 38 7.06 6.12 0.51
C VAL A 38 6.20 7.19 1.17
N SER A 39 4.95 7.28 0.74
CA SER A 39 3.99 8.23 1.31
C SER A 39 2.63 7.57 1.58
N VAL A 40 1.95 8.09 2.59
CA VAL A 40 0.55 7.77 2.90
C VAL A 40 -0.27 9.05 2.79
N CYS A 41 -1.18 9.11 1.82
CA CYS A 41 -1.95 10.32 1.52
C CYS A 41 -3.45 10.04 1.38
N ASN A 42 -4.28 11.05 1.61
CA ASN A 42 -5.71 10.99 1.29
C ASN A 42 -5.92 11.49 -0.16
N ILE A 43 -6.18 10.56 -1.08
CA ILE A 43 -6.49 10.89 -2.49
C ILE A 43 -8.02 10.97 -2.72
N THR A 44 -8.79 10.20 -1.95
CA THR A 44 -10.26 10.16 -1.98
C THR A 44 -10.82 10.41 -0.59
N GLU A 45 -12.04 10.93 -0.47
CA GLU A 45 -12.64 11.44 0.79
C GLU A 45 -12.53 10.51 2.00
N ASN A 46 -12.41 9.19 1.81
CA ASN A 46 -12.43 8.23 2.91
C ASN A 46 -11.26 7.25 2.94
N HIS A 47 -10.24 7.40 2.08
CA HIS A 47 -9.19 6.39 1.96
C HIS A 47 -7.79 6.98 2.00
N ARG A 48 -6.97 6.38 2.86
CA ARG A 48 -5.52 6.54 2.83
C ARG A 48 -4.95 5.62 1.76
N TRP A 49 -4.10 6.18 0.92
CA TRP A 49 -3.43 5.51 -0.17
C TRP A 49 -1.95 5.36 0.16
N LEU A 50 -1.41 4.18 -0.10
CA LEU A 50 0.02 3.94 -0.09
C LEU A 50 0.55 4.26 -1.48
N VAL A 51 1.51 5.18 -1.53
CA VAL A 51 2.25 5.49 -2.75
C VAL A 51 3.72 5.16 -2.54
N VAL A 52 4.27 4.31 -3.39
CA VAL A 52 5.70 3.99 -3.43
C VAL A 52 6.24 4.40 -4.80
N THR A 53 7.22 5.31 -4.81
CA THR A 53 7.84 5.82 -6.02
C THR A 53 9.31 5.48 -6.03
N ILE A 54 9.78 4.80 -7.06
CA ILE A 54 11.20 4.54 -7.28
C ILE A 54 11.70 5.62 -8.24
N PRO A 55 12.78 6.36 -7.93
CA PRO A 55 13.25 7.48 -8.77
C PRO A 55 13.59 7.09 -10.21
N ALA A 56 13.99 5.83 -10.43
CA ALA A 56 14.30 5.30 -11.75
C ALA A 56 13.05 4.92 -12.56
N GLU A 57 11.86 4.90 -11.95
CA GLU A 57 10.60 4.51 -12.58
C GLU A 57 9.68 5.71 -12.78
N SER A 58 9.01 5.77 -13.94
CA SER A 58 8.11 6.88 -14.28
C SER A 58 6.73 6.79 -13.61
N THR A 59 6.36 5.60 -13.14
CA THR A 59 5.08 5.31 -12.49
C THR A 59 5.30 4.79 -11.08
N PRO A 60 4.43 5.13 -10.11
CA PRO A 60 4.50 4.54 -8.79
C PRO A 60 4.34 3.02 -8.85
N VAL A 61 5.18 2.29 -8.10
CA VAL A 61 5.18 0.81 -8.07
C VAL A 61 4.01 0.27 -7.27
N ILE A 62 3.67 0.96 -6.18
CA ILE A 62 2.46 0.71 -5.42
C ILE A 62 1.70 2.02 -5.37
N TRP A 63 0.45 1.96 -5.85
CA TRP A 63 -0.48 3.06 -5.74
C TRP A 63 -1.88 2.52 -5.49
N ARG A 64 -2.20 2.20 -4.23
CA ARG A 64 -3.50 1.64 -3.87
C ARG A 64 -3.99 2.09 -2.50
N ALA A 65 -5.28 1.91 -2.26
CA ALA A 65 -5.87 2.18 -0.97
C ALA A 65 -5.39 1.15 0.07
N ILE A 66 -5.04 1.61 1.27
CA ILE A 66 -4.64 0.75 2.42
C ILE A 66 -5.90 0.14 3.08
N LYS A 67 -6.81 -0.34 2.24
CA LYS A 67 -7.97 -1.14 2.55
C LYS A 67 -8.17 -2.22 1.49
N ASP A 68 -7.35 -2.28 0.44
CA ASP A 68 -7.39 -3.42 -0.46
C ASP A 68 -7.04 -4.71 0.32
N ASP A 69 -7.37 -5.86 -0.25
CA ASP A 69 -7.25 -7.22 0.27
C ASP A 69 -5.78 -7.64 0.49
N TRP A 70 -4.99 -6.86 1.22
CA TRP A 70 -3.58 -7.14 1.46
C TRP A 70 -3.38 -7.85 2.78
N LEU A 71 -2.58 -8.91 2.74
CA LEU A 71 -1.93 -9.46 3.93
C LEU A 71 -0.67 -8.64 4.20
N VAL A 72 -0.56 -8.13 5.43
CA VAL A 72 0.60 -7.37 5.91
C VAL A 72 1.34 -8.18 6.95
N MET A 73 2.67 -8.13 6.91
CA MET A 73 3.54 -8.68 7.94
C MET A 73 4.56 -7.62 8.34
N CYS A 74 4.74 -7.46 9.63
CA CYS A 74 5.66 -6.48 10.22
C CYS A 74 6.85 -7.24 10.83
N ASP A 75 8.07 -6.81 10.51
CA ASP A 75 9.30 -7.30 11.12
C ASP A 75 10.07 -6.09 11.68
N GLU A 76 9.99 -5.91 13.00
CA GLU A 76 10.65 -4.81 13.70
C GLU A 76 12.17 -4.97 13.76
N ALA A 77 12.69 -6.21 13.77
CA ALA A 77 14.13 -6.43 13.80
C ALA A 77 14.79 -5.96 12.49
N ALA A 78 14.12 -6.22 11.37
CA ALA A 78 14.56 -5.78 10.05
C ALA A 78 14.04 -4.39 9.64
N LEU A 79 13.16 -3.77 10.44
CA LEU A 79 12.43 -2.55 10.10
C LEU A 79 11.70 -2.66 8.75
N THR A 80 11.10 -3.82 8.48
CA THR A 80 10.39 -4.09 7.22
C THR A 80 8.90 -4.32 7.39
N MET A 81 8.13 -3.86 6.41
CA MET A 81 6.75 -4.31 6.21
C MET A 81 6.65 -5.04 4.88
N SER A 82 6.17 -6.28 4.93
CA SER A 82 5.82 -7.07 3.74
C SER A 82 4.33 -6.97 3.46
N MET A 83 3.96 -6.83 2.20
CA MET A 83 2.59 -6.70 1.70
C MET A 83 2.40 -7.65 0.53
N ARG A 84 1.30 -8.41 0.53
CA ARG A 84 0.90 -9.24 -0.62
C ARG A 84 -0.61 -9.26 -0.74
N THR A 85 -1.15 -9.46 -1.94
CA THR A 85 -2.58 -9.72 -2.11
C THR A 85 -2.98 -11.00 -1.35
N ALA A 86 -4.16 -10.96 -0.76
CA ALA A 86 -4.79 -12.05 -0.02
C ALA A 86 -5.45 -13.08 -0.96
N ASN A 87 -5.54 -12.79 -2.26
CA ASN A 87 -6.14 -13.71 -3.22
C ASN A 87 -5.29 -14.99 -3.35
N ILE A 88 -5.75 -16.07 -2.72
CA ILE A 88 -5.09 -17.38 -2.63
C ILE A 88 -5.17 -18.12 -3.98
N ASP A 89 -6.12 -17.75 -4.85
CA ASP A 89 -6.36 -18.44 -6.12
C ASP A 89 -5.35 -18.03 -7.22
N LEU A 90 -4.53 -17.02 -6.97
CA LEU A 90 -3.49 -16.59 -7.89
C LEU A 90 -2.27 -17.51 -7.82
N ARG A 91 -1.99 -18.21 -8.92
CA ARG A 91 -0.77 -19.04 -9.10
C ARG A 91 0.54 -18.26 -8.95
N THR A 92 0.47 -16.94 -9.04
CA THR A 92 1.57 -16.01 -8.80
C THR A 92 1.14 -14.98 -7.78
N THR A 93 1.90 -14.87 -6.69
CA THR A 93 1.70 -13.79 -5.70
C THR A 93 2.91 -12.88 -5.74
N THR A 94 2.68 -11.59 -6.00
CA THR A 94 3.71 -10.56 -5.81
C THR A 94 3.75 -10.16 -4.35
N VAL A 95 4.93 -10.27 -3.75
CA VAL A 95 5.24 -9.79 -2.41
C VAL A 95 6.03 -8.51 -2.56
N HIS A 96 5.48 -7.43 -2.02
CA HIS A 96 6.13 -6.15 -1.91
C HIS A 96 6.68 -5.97 -0.51
N LYS A 97 7.85 -5.37 -0.39
CA LYS A 97 8.48 -5.10 0.91
C LYS A 97 9.01 -3.69 0.94
N ILE A 98 8.84 -3.05 2.08
CA ILE A 98 9.42 -1.73 2.36
C ILE A 98 10.31 -1.89 3.59
N ARG A 99 11.55 -1.39 3.51
CA ARG A 99 12.49 -1.27 4.64
C ARG A 99 12.71 0.20 4.95
N PHE A 100 12.78 0.54 6.23
CA PHE A 100 13.04 1.90 6.69
C PHE A 100 14.40 2.01 7.37
N ALA A 101 15.06 3.16 7.20
CA ALA A 101 16.36 3.43 7.80
C ALA A 101 16.28 3.66 9.32
N SER A 102 15.10 4.08 9.83
CA SER A 102 14.91 4.36 11.26
C SER A 102 13.67 3.71 11.84
N ARG A 103 13.76 3.37 13.14
CA ARG A 103 12.61 2.90 13.94
C ARG A 103 11.45 3.90 13.95
N LYS A 104 11.77 5.20 13.97
CA LYS A 104 10.77 6.28 13.97
C LYS A 104 9.93 6.23 12.69
N GLU A 105 10.57 6.14 11.53
CA GLU A 105 9.87 6.07 10.24
C GLU A 105 9.08 4.78 10.10
N TYR A 106 9.69 3.65 10.46
CA TYR A 106 9.02 2.35 10.47
C TYR A 106 7.72 2.38 11.30
N TRP A 107 7.80 2.80 12.57
CA TRP A 107 6.62 2.83 13.43
C TRP A 107 5.61 3.90 13.02
N SER A 108 6.05 5.04 12.48
CA SER A 108 5.16 6.06 11.92
C SER A 108 4.39 5.53 10.70
N PHE A 109 5.05 4.76 9.84
CA PHE A 109 4.44 4.11 8.70
C PHE A 109 3.41 3.05 9.15
N VAL A 110 3.82 2.15 10.05
CA VAL A 110 2.95 1.11 10.63
C VAL A 110 1.71 1.74 11.27
N ALA A 111 1.86 2.81 12.05
CA ALA A 111 0.73 3.50 12.66
C ALA A 111 -0.25 4.05 11.62
N ASN A 112 0.24 4.61 10.52
CA ASN A 112 -0.60 5.14 9.46
C ASN A 112 -1.33 4.05 8.68
N VAL A 113 -0.67 2.93 8.40
CA VAL A 113 -1.24 1.73 7.78
C VAL A 113 -2.32 1.11 8.68
N THR A 114 -2.03 0.93 9.96
CA THR A 114 -2.96 0.39 10.96
C THR A 114 -4.18 1.29 11.12
N TYR A 115 -3.98 2.60 11.28
CA TYR A 115 -5.09 3.55 11.34
C TYR A 115 -5.98 3.48 10.10
N ALA A 116 -5.38 3.43 8.90
CA ALA A 116 -6.13 3.31 7.65
C ALA A 116 -7.01 2.05 7.63
N ARG A 117 -6.45 0.91 8.05
CA ARG A 117 -7.16 -0.37 8.12
C ARG A 117 -8.30 -0.35 9.14
N VAL A 118 -8.05 0.14 10.36
CA VAL A 118 -9.09 0.25 11.39
C VAL A 118 -10.24 1.14 10.91
N ARG A 119 -9.93 2.30 10.33
CA ARG A 119 -10.94 3.21 9.78
C ARG A 119 -11.72 2.60 8.62
N ALA A 120 -11.10 1.75 7.82
CA ALA A 120 -11.79 1.02 6.77
C ALA A 120 -12.83 0.03 7.32
N TYR A 121 -12.59 -0.56 8.49
CA TYR A 121 -13.59 -1.41 9.17
C TYR A 121 -14.70 -0.59 9.83
N ASP A 122 -14.38 0.54 10.47
CA ASP A 122 -15.35 1.34 11.23
C ASP A 122 -16.31 2.17 10.35
N GLY A 123 -15.88 2.57 9.15
CA GLY A 123 -16.64 3.47 8.28
C GLY A 123 -17.66 2.81 7.36
N GLY A 124 -17.75 1.48 7.35
CA GLY A 124 -18.46 0.72 6.31
C GLY A 124 -17.75 0.81 4.95
N TRP A 125 -17.74 -0.29 4.21
CA TRP A 125 -17.23 -0.28 2.84
C TRP A 125 -18.32 0.29 1.93
N PRO A 126 -18.16 1.48 1.32
CA PRO A 126 -18.98 1.76 0.15
C PRO A 126 -18.55 0.74 -0.91
N ASN A 127 -19.45 -0.19 -1.24
CA ASN A 127 -19.26 -1.05 -2.40
C ASN A 127 -18.94 -0.13 -3.59
N ILE A 128 -17.96 -0.49 -4.41
CA ILE A 128 -17.65 0.26 -5.63
C ILE A 128 -18.91 0.41 -6.52
N GLU A 129 -19.89 -0.50 -6.38
CA GLU A 129 -21.22 -0.41 -6.97
C GLU A 129 -22.06 0.79 -6.49
N GLN A 130 -21.96 1.22 -5.23
CA GLN A 130 -22.69 2.38 -4.71
C GLN A 130 -22.14 3.71 -5.26
N LEU A 131 -20.85 3.76 -5.61
CA LEU A 131 -20.25 4.92 -6.28
C LEU A 131 -20.69 5.02 -7.76
N ASN A 132 -20.93 3.89 -8.42
CA ASN A 132 -21.47 3.86 -9.77
C ASN A 132 -22.97 4.21 -9.83
N LEU A 133 -23.75 3.87 -8.80
CA LEU A 133 -25.17 4.21 -8.70
C LEU A 133 -25.42 5.68 -8.33
N ALA A 134 -24.55 6.29 -7.52
CA ALA A 134 -24.62 7.72 -7.21
C ALA A 134 -24.31 8.63 -8.42
N GLY A 135 -23.58 8.11 -9.42
CA GLY A 135 -23.28 8.82 -10.67
C GLY A 135 -24.38 8.78 -11.73
N GLN A 136 -25.41 7.93 -11.57
CA GLN A 136 -26.51 7.80 -12.54
C GLN A 136 -27.82 8.47 -12.09
N GLY A 137 -27.87 9.07 -10.90
CA GLY A 137 -29.10 9.63 -10.31
C GLY A 137 -29.32 11.14 -10.45
N SER A 138 -28.69 11.83 -11.40
CA SER A 138 -28.92 13.28 -11.61
C SER A 138 -29.04 13.63 -13.10
N ARG A 139 -30.01 12.99 -13.76
CA ARG A 139 -30.63 13.49 -15.00
C ARG A 139 -32.11 13.10 -15.00
N ALA A 140 -32.91 13.92 -14.34
CA ALA A 140 -34.33 14.12 -14.63
C ALA A 140 -34.66 15.57 -14.24
#